data_AF-E0XYZ6-F1
#
_entry.id   AF-E0XYZ6-F1
#
_cell.length_a   1.000
_cell.length_b   1.000
_cell.length_c   1.000
_cell.angle_alpha   90.00
_cell.angle_beta   90.00
_cell.angle_gamma   90.00
#
_symmetry.space_group_name_H-M   'P 1'
#
loop_
_entity.id
_entity.type
_entity.pdbx_description
1 polymer ?
#
loop_
_entity_poly.entity_id
_entity_poly.type
_entity_poly.pdbx_seq_one_letter_code
_entity_poly.pdbx_strand_id
1 'polypeptide(L)'
;MGNIEVPLTPRRSVAMDRLLIPKGGLAYVETTYPEEGEKMLNPKPFRRFMVVQDTGGAIRGYGRADIFFGHGIKAEKLAGPMKQYGRIFLVVAKPEWIKSYR
;
A
#
# COMPACT_ATOMS: atom_id res chain seq x y z
N MET A 1 -4.19 -8.27 12.59
CA MET A 1 -4.74 -8.69 11.28
C MET A 1 -5.26 -7.45 10.57
N GLY A 2 -5.34 -7.47 9.23
CA GLY A 2 -5.94 -6.38 8.46
C GLY A 2 -7.47 -6.45 8.42
N ASN A 3 -8.09 -5.47 7.78
CA ASN A 3 -9.54 -5.39 7.59
C ASN A 3 -10.19 -6.58 6.84
N ILE A 4 -9.40 -7.41 6.14
CA ILE A 4 -9.89 -8.64 5.50
C ILE A 4 -9.64 -9.91 6.33
N GLU A 5 -9.27 -9.77 7.61
CA GLU A 5 -9.00 -10.89 8.53
C GLU A 5 -7.81 -11.78 8.13
N VAL A 6 -6.94 -11.26 7.27
CA VAL A 6 -5.67 -11.90 6.88
C VAL A 6 -4.50 -11.20 7.58
N PRO A 7 -3.44 -11.92 7.99
CA PRO A 7 -2.22 -11.31 8.49
C PRO A 7 -1.61 -10.32 7.48
N LEU A 8 -1.15 -9.18 7.98
CA LEU A 8 -0.44 -8.19 7.17
C LEU A 8 1.02 -8.63 7.00
N THR A 9 1.52 -8.53 5.78
CA THR A 9 2.89 -8.82 5.41
C THR A 9 3.68 -7.50 5.27
N PRO A 10 4.75 -7.29 6.04
CA PRO A 10 5.56 -6.09 5.98
C PRO A 10 6.01 -5.75 4.56
N ARG A 11 5.78 -4.50 4.15
CA ARG A 11 6.12 -3.93 2.84
C ARG A 11 5.47 -4.69 1.67
N ARG A 12 4.37 -5.39 1.92
CA ARG A 12 3.55 -6.11 0.93
C ARG A 12 2.07 -5.91 1.14
N SER A 13 1.63 -5.53 2.33
CA SER A 13 0.26 -5.09 2.60
C SER A 13 0.15 -3.57 2.56
N VAL A 14 -0.96 -3.09 2.01
CA VAL A 14 -1.28 -1.66 1.91
C VAL A 14 -2.72 -1.42 2.35
N ALA A 15 -2.95 -0.34 3.08
CA ALA A 15 -4.27 0.16 3.38
C ALA A 15 -4.69 1.20 2.32
N MET A 16 -5.91 1.07 1.82
CA MET A 16 -6.51 2.03 0.87
C MET A 16 -7.97 2.31 1.23
N ASP A 17 -8.60 3.27 0.57
CA ASP A 17 -10.00 3.59 0.81
C ASP A 17 -10.91 2.42 0.35
N ARG A 18 -11.58 1.80 1.32
CA ARG A 18 -12.47 0.64 1.10
C ARG A 18 -13.68 0.94 0.21
N LEU A 19 -14.04 2.21 0.06
CA LEU A 19 -15.17 2.62 -0.77
C LEU A 19 -14.80 2.72 -2.25
N LEU A 20 -13.50 2.87 -2.55
CA LEU A 20 -13.01 3.08 -3.90
C LEU A 20 -12.25 1.86 -4.43
N ILE A 21 -11.50 1.18 -3.56
CA ILE A 21 -10.60 0.09 -3.94
C ILE A 21 -11.12 -1.24 -3.41
N PRO A 22 -11.28 -2.27 -4.27
CA PRO A 22 -11.67 -3.60 -3.83
C PRO A 22 -10.67 -4.18 -2.82
N LYS A 23 -11.20 -4.71 -1.73
CA LYS A 23 -10.41 -5.47 -0.76
C LYS A 23 -9.77 -6.69 -1.44
N GLY A 24 -8.53 -6.99 -1.07
CA GLY A 24 -7.75 -8.05 -1.69
C GLY A 24 -7.20 -7.71 -3.09
N GLY A 25 -7.45 -6.51 -3.60
CA GLY A 25 -6.93 -6.06 -4.89
C GLY A 25 -5.40 -6.05 -4.94
N LEU A 26 -4.83 -6.33 -6.11
CA LEU A 26 -3.40 -6.25 -6.37
C LEU A 26 -3.05 -4.84 -6.84
N ALA A 27 -2.16 -4.18 -6.12
CA ALA A 27 -1.65 -2.86 -6.44
C ALA A 27 -0.15 -2.92 -6.75
N TYR A 28 0.30 -2.20 -7.76
CA TYR A 28 1.71 -1.90 -7.97
C TYR A 28 1.98 -0.47 -7.49
N VAL A 29 2.84 -0.34 -6.49
CA VAL A 29 3.14 0.94 -5.84
C VAL A 29 4.54 1.37 -6.26
N GLU A 30 4.64 2.60 -6.76
CA GLU A 30 5.90 3.28 -7.06
C GLU A 30 6.00 4.57 -6.26
N THR A 31 6.90 4.61 -5.31
CA THR A 31 7.18 5.79 -4.50
C THR A 31 8.64 5.77 -4.07
N THR A 32 8.98 6.59 -3.09
CA THR A 32 10.25 6.56 -2.39
C THR A 32 10.00 6.28 -0.92
N TYR A 33 11.05 6.01 -0.15
CA TYR A 33 10.97 5.97 1.31
C TYR A 33 12.21 6.60 1.92
N PRO A 34 12.10 7.20 3.11
CA PRO A 34 13.22 7.81 3.81
C PRO A 34 14.25 6.74 4.20
N GLU A 35 15.54 7.06 4.10
CA GLU A 35 16.59 6.21 4.65
C GLU A 35 16.57 6.26 6.19
N GLU A 36 16.95 5.16 6.83
CA GLU A 36 17.01 5.08 8.29
C GLU A 36 18.10 6.03 8.82
N GLY A 37 17.69 7.08 9.54
CA GLY A 37 18.62 7.95 10.28
C GLY A 37 18.96 9.31 9.63
N GLU A 38 18.50 9.60 8.41
CA GLU A 38 18.74 10.91 7.80
C GLU A 38 17.43 11.67 7.52
N LYS A 39 17.50 13.01 7.62
CA LYS A 39 16.54 13.89 6.91
C LYS A 39 16.49 13.43 5.45
N MET A 40 15.37 13.63 4.74
CA MET A 40 15.05 13.16 3.37
C MET A 40 16.05 13.60 2.25
N LEU A 41 17.35 13.51 2.48
CA LEU A 41 18.42 13.96 1.61
C LEU A 41 18.59 12.97 0.45
N ASN A 42 18.40 11.67 0.71
CA ASN A 42 18.53 10.61 -0.30
C ASN A 42 17.35 9.61 -0.25
N PRO A 43 16.17 9.96 -0.80
CA PRO A 43 15.03 9.04 -0.85
C PRO A 43 15.33 7.80 -1.71
N LYS A 44 15.13 6.59 -1.15
CA LYS A 44 15.33 5.33 -1.88
C LYS A 44 14.08 4.93 -2.66
N PRO A 45 14.21 4.38 -3.89
CA PRO A 45 13.06 3.94 -4.66
C PRO A 45 12.35 2.76 -3.97
N PHE A 46 11.02 2.85 -3.91
CA PHE A 46 10.13 1.78 -3.46
C PHE A 46 9.18 1.41 -4.60
N ARG A 47 9.45 0.29 -5.27
CA ARG A 47 8.65 -0.19 -6.40
C ARG A 47 8.32 -1.66 -6.22
N ARG A 48 7.05 -2.00 -6.01
CA ARG A 48 6.64 -3.40 -5.81
C ARG A 48 5.14 -3.62 -5.90
N PHE A 49 4.77 -4.87 -6.14
CA PHE A 49 3.43 -5.37 -5.93
C PHE A 49 3.10 -5.51 -4.44
N MET A 50 1.88 -5.11 -4.11
CA MET A 50 1.27 -5.10 -2.79
C MET A 50 -0.20 -5.51 -2.86
N VAL A 51 -0.74 -6.01 -1.76
CA VAL A 51 -2.15 -6.43 -1.65
C VAL A 51 -2.90 -5.48 -0.73
N VAL A 52 -4.10 -5.06 -1.16
CA VAL A 52 -5.00 -4.20 -0.39
C VAL A 52 -5.68 -5.02 0.70
N GLN A 53 -5.00 -5.19 1.83
CA GLN A 53 -5.45 -6.06 2.93
C GLN A 53 -6.03 -5.29 4.12
N ASP A 54 -5.97 -3.97 4.07
CA ASP A 54 -6.44 -3.13 5.17
C ASP A 54 -7.09 -1.83 4.70
N THR A 55 -7.68 -1.11 5.65
CA THR A 55 -8.25 0.21 5.45
C THR A 55 -8.15 1.01 6.75
N GLY A 56 -8.15 2.34 6.68
CA GLY A 56 -8.05 3.20 7.85
C GLY A 56 -9.04 4.35 7.77
N GLY A 57 -9.55 4.81 8.90
CA GLY A 57 -10.51 5.92 8.93
C GLY A 57 -10.00 7.19 8.23
N ALA A 58 -8.70 7.45 8.33
CA ALA A 58 -7.99 8.58 7.72
C ALA A 58 -7.48 8.32 6.28
N ILE A 59 -7.59 7.08 5.77
CA ILE A 59 -7.15 6.70 4.43
C ILE A 59 -8.35 6.81 3.49
N ARG A 60 -8.54 8.03 2.96
CA ARG A 60 -9.71 8.41 2.16
C ARG A 60 -9.34 9.03 0.82
N GLY A 61 -10.18 8.78 -0.17
CA GLY A 61 -10.07 9.37 -1.50
C GLY A 61 -9.05 8.66 -2.41
N TYR A 62 -9.00 9.13 -3.65
CA TYR A 62 -8.10 8.60 -4.67
C TYR A 62 -6.63 8.92 -4.35
N GLY A 63 -5.73 8.01 -4.69
CA GLY A 63 -4.29 8.24 -4.61
C GLY A 63 -3.67 8.20 -3.20
N ARG A 64 -4.45 7.88 -2.15
CA ARG A 64 -3.91 7.62 -0.81
C ARG A 64 -3.69 6.13 -0.57
N ALA A 65 -2.52 5.82 -0.03
CA ALA A 65 -2.14 4.49 0.41
C ALA A 65 -1.30 4.59 1.69
N ASP A 66 -1.50 3.66 2.60
CA ASP A 66 -0.68 3.51 3.79
C ASP A 66 0.03 2.15 3.76
N ILE A 67 1.36 2.18 3.77
CA ILE A 67 2.17 0.97 3.61
C ILE A 67 2.42 0.38 4.98
N PHE A 68 2.04 -0.88 5.17
CA PHE A 68 2.36 -1.59 6.40
C PHE A 68 3.85 -1.96 6.41
N PHE A 69 4.68 -1.32 7.24
CA PHE A 69 6.12 -1.60 7.33
C PHE A 69 6.49 -2.75 8.26
N GLY A 70 5.53 -3.30 9.01
CA GLY A 70 5.76 -4.30 10.05
C GLY A 70 5.57 -3.74 11.44
N HIS A 71 6.18 -4.38 12.43
CA HIS A 71 6.08 -4.02 13.83
C HIS A 71 7.45 -3.73 14.45
N GLY A 72 7.45 -2.97 15.54
CA GLY A 72 8.64 -2.63 16.31
C GLY A 72 9.37 -1.38 15.81
N ILE A 73 10.40 -1.00 16.56
CA ILE A 73 11.11 0.29 16.43
C ILE A 73 11.60 0.57 15.01
N LYS A 74 12.11 -0.44 14.30
CA LYS A 74 12.58 -0.27 12.91
C LYS A 74 11.44 0.07 11.95
N ALA A 75 10.28 -0.56 12.10
CA ALA A 75 9.12 -0.26 11.28
C ALA A 75 8.58 1.14 11.56
N GLU A 76 8.54 1.55 12.84
CA GLU A 76 8.12 2.89 13.26
C GLU A 76 9.04 3.99 12.71
N LYS A 77 10.37 3.77 12.76
CA LYS A 77 11.35 4.71 12.19
C LYS A 77 11.17 4.92 10.69
N LEU A 78 10.75 3.89 9.96
CA LEU A 78 10.48 3.97 8.52
C LEU A 78 9.10 4.56 8.22
N ALA A 79 8.08 4.18 8.99
CA ALA A 79 6.69 4.59 8.78
C ALA A 79 6.43 6.05 9.19
N GLY A 80 7.01 6.51 10.30
CA GLY A 80 6.75 7.85 10.84
C GLY A 80 7.03 8.99 9.84
N PRO A 81 8.20 9.02 9.18
CA PRO A 81 8.51 10.05 8.19
C PRO A 81 7.90 9.79 6.80
N MET A 82 7.12 8.72 6.62
CA MET A 82 6.55 8.35 5.33
C MET A 82 5.44 9.32 4.91
N LYS A 83 5.79 10.27 4.03
CA LYS A 83 4.87 11.21 3.38
C LYS A 83 5.34 11.48 1.95
N GLN A 84 5.41 10.42 1.15
CA GLN A 84 5.96 10.48 -0.20
C GLN A 84 4.86 10.51 -1.26
N TYR A 85 5.09 11.31 -2.30
CA TYR A 85 4.31 11.21 -3.52
C TYR A 85 4.74 9.98 -4.33
N GLY A 86 3.85 9.48 -5.17
CA GLY A 86 4.09 8.29 -5.95
C GLY A 86 2.95 7.99 -6.89
N ARG A 87 3.01 6.80 -7.49
CA ARG A 87 1.99 6.24 -8.36
C ARG A 87 1.50 4.92 -7.80
N ILE A 88 0.20 4.70 -7.92
CA ILE A 88 -0.46 3.46 -7.56
C ILE A 88 -1.20 2.99 -8.80
N PHE A 89 -0.91 1.77 -9.22
CA PHE A 89 -1.61 1.12 -10.32
C PHE A 89 -2.39 -0.05 -9.76
N LEU A 90 -3.68 -0.13 -10.06
CA LEU A 90 -4.50 -1.28 -9.70
C LEU A 90 -4.52 -2.26 -10.86
N VAL A 91 -4.18 -3.51 -10.57
CA VAL A 91 -4.26 -4.59 -11.54
C VAL A 91 -5.67 -5.13 -11.52
N VAL A 92 -6.39 -4.94 -12.62
CA VAL A 92 -7.76 -5.42 -12.79
C VAL A 92 -7.81 -6.38 -13.97
N ALA A 93 -8.66 -7.40 -13.86
CA ALA A 93 -8.94 -8.30 -14.97
C ALA A 93 -9.63 -7.53 -16.10
N LYS A 94 -9.31 -7.88 -17.34
CA LYS A 94 -9.99 -7.29 -18.50
C LYS A 94 -11.48 -7.71 -18.50
N PRO A 95 -12.41 -6.82 -18.88
CA PRO A 95 -13.85 -7.13 -18.84
C PRO A 95 -14.23 -8.43 -19.57
N GLU A 96 -13.58 -8.74 -20.69
CA GLU A 96 -13.80 -9.97 -21.46
C GLU A 96 -13.53 -11.25 -20.65
N TRP A 97 -12.60 -11.23 -19.69
CA TRP A 97 -12.23 -12.41 -18.88
C TRP A 97 -13.17 -12.63 -17.71
N ILE A 98 -13.90 -11.58 -17.30
CA ILE A 98 -14.89 -11.67 -16.22
C ILE A 98 -16.23 -12.19 -16.79
N LYS A 99 -16.59 -11.79 -18.01
CA LYS A 99 -17.85 -12.19 -18.65
C LYS A 99 -17.91 -13.67 -19.03
N SER A 100 -16.77 -14.30 -19.33
CA SER A 100 -16.71 -15.73 -19.66
C SER A 100 -16.87 -16.68 -18.46
N TYR A 101 -16.96 -16.13 -17.24
CA TYR A 101 -17.18 -16.87 -15.99
C TYR A 101 -18.63 -16.81 -15.48
N ARG A 102 -19.55 -16.23 -16.27
CA ARG A 102 -21.00 -16.27 -16.05
C ARG A 102 -21.65 -17.12 -17.12
#